data_AF-A0A1F6LM10-F1
#
_entry.id   AF-A0A1F6LM10-F1
#
_cell.length_a   1.000
_cell.length_b   1.000
_cell.length_c   1.000
_cell.angle_alpha   90.00
_cell.angle_beta   90.00
_cell.angle_gamma   90.00
#
_symmetry.space_group_name_H-M   'P 1'
#
loop_
_entity.id
_entity.type
_entity.pdbx_description
1 polymer ?
#
loop_
_entity_poly.entity_id
_entity_poly.type
_entity_poly.pdbx_seq_one_letter_code
_entity_poly.pdbx_strand_id
1 'polypeptide(L)'
;MKKYFSIYCACLAAFVFLLSATNPVPAADKKKAAEPDALPILARGFAGTLEGKVLTKDDTGTAFVIKVEKVKTVPKYAQWNKAKKPDALKGKKVMIHVRWFEDKDSKKYKPGEDFVKWVNGLKIDRAAAVDVYSDGYSRLIMVEAPKK
;
A
#
# COMPACT_ATOMS: atom_id res chain seq x y z
N MET A 1 -53.46 70.95 -8.62
CA MET A 1 -52.34 71.89 -8.49
C MET A 1 -51.05 71.10 -8.39
N LYS A 2 -50.08 71.42 -9.24
CA LYS A 2 -48.77 70.76 -9.39
C LYS A 2 -47.89 70.93 -8.14
N LYS A 3 -47.07 69.94 -7.82
CA LYS A 3 -45.61 70.08 -7.64
C LYS A 3 -44.95 68.70 -7.58
N TYR A 4 -44.03 68.47 -8.51
CA TYR A 4 -43.13 67.33 -8.62
C TYR A 4 -41.77 67.65 -7.96
N PHE A 5 -40.94 66.61 -7.84
CA PHE A 5 -39.46 66.57 -7.69
C PHE A 5 -38.88 66.65 -6.27
N SER A 6 -38.34 65.51 -5.79
CA SER A 6 -36.88 65.30 -5.64
C SER A 6 -36.59 63.90 -5.06
N ILE A 7 -36.02 62.97 -5.84
CA ILE A 7 -34.60 62.55 -5.86
C ILE A 7 -34.29 61.36 -4.92
N TYR A 8 -33.92 60.22 -5.54
CA TYR A 8 -32.87 59.23 -5.20
C TYR A 8 -32.31 59.23 -3.75
N CYS A 9 -32.00 58.10 -3.10
CA CYS A 9 -30.96 57.15 -3.52
C CYS A 9 -30.75 56.05 -2.46
N ALA A 10 -30.21 54.90 -2.90
CA ALA A 10 -29.39 53.93 -2.15
C ALA A 10 -30.04 53.19 -0.97
N CYS A 11 -30.38 51.90 -1.13
CA CYS A 11 -29.46 50.77 -0.88
C CYS A 11 -28.94 50.73 0.56
N LEU A 12 -29.38 49.76 1.36
CA LEU A 12 -28.49 48.67 1.78
C LEU A 12 -29.31 47.54 2.43
N ALA A 13 -29.21 46.37 1.81
CA ALA A 13 -29.67 45.11 2.35
C ALA A 13 -28.79 44.72 3.56
N ALA A 14 -29.41 44.49 4.72
CA ALA A 14 -28.78 43.80 5.83
C ALA A 14 -29.28 42.34 5.86
N PHE A 15 -28.80 41.55 4.90
CA PHE A 15 -28.95 40.10 4.91
C PHE A 15 -27.94 39.56 5.94
N VAL A 16 -28.41 39.29 7.15
CA VAL A 16 -27.60 38.73 8.24
C VAL A 16 -27.19 37.31 7.84
N PHE A 17 -25.97 37.19 7.31
CA PHE A 17 -25.32 35.93 7.03
C PHE A 17 -24.98 35.26 8.37
N LEU A 18 -25.74 34.21 8.71
CA LEU A 18 -25.34 33.20 9.69
C LEU A 18 -24.05 32.54 9.18
N LEU A 19 -22.91 33.01 9.69
CA LEU A 19 -21.63 32.33 9.57
C LEU A 19 -21.69 31.06 10.40
N SER A 20 -22.12 29.96 9.77
CA SER A 20 -21.79 28.62 10.22
C SER A 20 -20.27 28.51 10.29
N ALA A 21 -19.73 28.53 11.50
CA ALA A 21 -18.34 28.17 11.75
C ALA A 21 -18.14 26.71 11.33
N THR A 22 -17.75 26.50 10.08
CA THR A 22 -17.25 25.21 9.63
C THR A 22 -15.91 25.00 10.32
N ASN A 23 -15.92 24.29 11.44
CA ASN A 23 -14.71 23.74 12.02
C ASN A 23 -13.95 23.02 10.89
N PRO A 24 -12.69 23.38 10.59
CA PRO A 24 -11.91 22.62 9.64
C PRO A 24 -11.78 21.21 10.21
N VAL A 25 -12.40 20.24 9.53
CA VAL A 25 -12.13 18.82 9.75
C VAL A 25 -10.62 18.67 9.69
N PRO A 26 -9.94 18.15 10.73
CA PRO A 26 -8.51 17.90 10.66
C PRO A 26 -8.30 17.03 9.43
N ALA A 27 -7.58 17.56 8.44
CA ALA A 27 -7.22 16.82 7.25
C ALA A 27 -6.55 15.55 7.76
N ALA A 28 -7.22 14.40 7.53
CA ALA A 28 -6.65 13.11 7.83
C ALA A 28 -5.25 13.12 7.21
N ASP A 29 -4.22 13.11 8.06
CA ASP A 29 -2.83 13.03 7.65
C ASP A 29 -2.76 11.85 6.68
N LYS A 30 -2.64 12.16 5.39
CA LYS A 30 -2.34 11.16 4.37
C LYS A 30 -0.93 10.70 4.71
N LYS A 31 -0.84 9.70 5.58
CA LYS A 31 0.37 9.00 5.99
C LYS A 31 1.12 8.71 4.69
N LYS A 32 2.16 9.49 4.40
CA LYS A 32 2.96 9.42 3.17
C LYS A 32 3.25 7.95 2.94
N ALA A 33 2.67 7.38 1.88
CA ALA A 33 2.80 5.96 1.57
C ALA A 33 4.28 5.61 1.65
N ALA A 34 4.63 4.62 2.46
CA ALA A 34 6.02 4.28 2.68
C ALA A 34 6.61 3.78 1.37
N GLU A 35 7.40 4.63 0.71
CA GLU A 35 8.08 4.28 -0.53
C GLU A 35 9.03 3.10 -0.27
N PRO A 36 8.98 2.03 -1.08
CA PRO A 36 9.85 0.88 -0.91
C PRO A 36 11.29 1.23 -1.28
N ASP A 37 12.25 0.65 -0.57
CA ASP A 37 13.64 0.67 -0.97
C ASP A 37 13.85 -0.21 -2.20
N ALA A 38 14.82 0.13 -3.03
CA ALA A 38 15.28 -0.76 -4.08
C ALA A 38 15.80 -2.07 -3.48
N LEU A 39 15.46 -3.20 -4.11
CA LEU A 39 15.92 -4.52 -3.68
C LEU A 39 17.46 -4.58 -3.75
N PRO A 40 18.17 -4.86 -2.63
CA PRO A 40 19.62 -4.93 -2.63
C PRO A 40 20.13 -5.96 -3.64
N ILE A 41 21.15 -5.60 -4.43
CA ILE A 41 21.70 -6.47 -5.48
C ILE A 41 22.11 -7.85 -4.92
N LEU A 42 22.69 -7.88 -3.71
CA LEU A 42 23.12 -9.12 -3.06
C LEU A 42 21.97 -10.00 -2.54
N ALA A 43 20.76 -9.44 -2.43
CA ALA A 43 19.55 -10.16 -2.03
C ALA A 43 18.71 -10.62 -3.22
N ARG A 44 19.10 -10.29 -4.46
CA ARG A 44 18.43 -10.78 -5.67
C ARG A 44 18.53 -12.31 -5.75
N GLY A 45 17.43 -12.94 -6.12
CA GLY A 45 17.30 -14.41 -6.09
C GLY A 45 17.00 -14.98 -4.71
N PHE A 46 16.68 -14.15 -3.70
CA PHE A 46 16.24 -14.64 -2.39
C PHE A 46 15.01 -15.53 -2.51
N ALA A 47 14.95 -16.61 -1.73
CA ALA A 47 13.74 -17.39 -1.53
C ALA A 47 13.66 -17.84 -0.06
N GLY A 48 12.55 -17.56 0.61
CA GLY A 48 12.38 -17.81 2.03
C GLY A 48 11.28 -16.96 2.65
N THR A 49 11.25 -16.88 3.98
CA THR A 49 10.27 -16.09 4.72
C THR A 49 10.84 -14.73 5.10
N LEU A 50 10.04 -13.68 4.90
CA LEU A 50 10.28 -12.36 5.48
C LEU A 50 9.25 -12.09 6.57
N GLU A 51 9.72 -11.63 7.72
CA GLU A 51 8.85 -11.15 8.80
C GLU A 51 9.12 -9.68 9.06
N GLY A 52 8.07 -8.89 9.21
CA GLY A 52 8.22 -7.46 9.41
C GLY A 52 6.92 -6.72 9.60
N LYS A 53 7.03 -5.42 9.88
CA LYS A 53 5.90 -4.53 10.11
C LYS A 53 5.30 -4.07 8.79
N VAL A 54 3.99 -4.26 8.59
CA VAL A 54 3.26 -3.76 7.41
C VAL A 54 3.17 -2.24 7.47
N LEU A 55 3.67 -1.56 6.44
CA LEU A 55 3.70 -0.10 6.37
C LEU A 55 2.54 0.46 5.52
N THR A 56 2.30 -0.15 4.37
CA THR A 56 1.21 0.21 3.45
C THR A 56 0.83 -1.00 2.59
N LYS A 57 -0.35 -0.93 1.97
CA LYS A 57 -0.82 -1.86 0.94
C LYS A 57 -1.44 -1.07 -0.20
N ASP A 58 -1.50 -1.67 -1.39
CA ASP A 58 -2.27 -1.09 -2.49
C ASP A 58 -3.78 -1.31 -2.26
N ASP A 59 -4.59 -0.54 -2.97
CA ASP A 59 -6.05 -0.59 -2.84
C ASP A 59 -6.65 -1.86 -3.47
N THR A 60 -5.90 -2.50 -4.37
CA THR A 60 -6.30 -3.74 -5.07
C THR A 60 -5.94 -5.01 -4.30
N GLY A 61 -5.13 -4.91 -3.25
CA GLY A 61 -4.60 -6.06 -2.51
C GLY A 61 -3.58 -6.89 -3.29
N THR A 62 -2.98 -6.33 -4.35
CA THR A 62 -1.99 -7.02 -5.20
C THR A 62 -0.55 -6.79 -4.76
N ALA A 63 -0.31 -5.83 -3.86
CA ALA A 63 1.00 -5.52 -3.33
C ALA A 63 0.94 -4.87 -1.95
N PHE A 64 1.99 -5.06 -1.17
CA PHE A 64 2.15 -4.40 0.12
C PHE A 64 3.62 -4.16 0.45
N VAL A 65 3.88 -3.21 1.35
CA VAL A 65 5.22 -2.86 1.79
C VAL A 65 5.40 -3.25 3.25
N ILE A 66 6.46 -4.00 3.55
CA ILE A 66 6.88 -4.28 4.93
C ILE A 66 8.24 -3.67 5.24
N LYS A 67 8.45 -3.24 6.48
CA LYS A 67 9.80 -3.06 7.02
C LYS A 67 10.28 -4.40 7.54
N VAL A 68 11.26 -4.99 6.88
CA VAL A 68 11.78 -6.33 7.22
C VAL A 68 12.51 -6.29 8.56
N GLU A 69 12.10 -7.15 9.48
CA GLU A 69 12.72 -7.31 10.79
C GLU A 69 13.53 -8.61 10.87
N LYS A 70 13.02 -9.67 10.25
CA LYS A 70 13.69 -10.98 10.19
C LYS A 70 13.65 -11.54 8.78
N VAL A 71 14.74 -12.21 8.42
CA VAL A 71 14.91 -12.96 7.17
C VAL A 71 15.16 -14.41 7.58
N LYS A 72 14.37 -15.34 7.03
CA LYS A 72 14.53 -16.77 7.29
C LYS A 72 14.65 -17.51 5.96
N THR A 73 15.70 -18.32 5.83
CA THR A 73 15.77 -19.30 4.74
C THR A 73 14.99 -20.54 5.17
N VAL A 74 14.05 -20.98 4.35
CA VAL A 74 13.22 -22.15 4.64
C VAL A 74 13.75 -23.34 3.85
N PRO A 75 13.95 -24.53 4.46
CA PRO A 75 14.46 -25.71 3.75
C PRO A 75 13.69 -26.03 2.46
N LYS A 76 12.35 -25.88 2.49
CA LYS A 76 11.45 -26.04 1.35
C LYS A 76 11.83 -25.17 0.13
N TYR A 77 12.36 -23.98 0.37
CA TYR A 77 12.71 -22.99 -0.66
C TYR A 77 14.22 -22.83 -0.86
N ALA A 78 15.05 -23.57 -0.10
CA ALA A 78 16.50 -23.42 -0.10
C ALA A 78 17.11 -23.63 -1.50
N GLN A 79 16.60 -24.60 -2.25
CA GLN A 79 17.03 -24.88 -3.64
C GLN A 79 16.78 -23.72 -4.61
N TRP A 80 15.75 -22.89 -4.35
CA TRP A 80 15.40 -21.72 -5.15
C TRP A 80 16.15 -20.46 -4.73
N ASN A 81 16.74 -20.45 -3.53
CA ASN A 81 17.47 -19.30 -3.02
C ASN A 81 18.84 -19.21 -3.70
N LYS A 82 19.03 -18.19 -4.54
CA LYS A 82 20.28 -17.84 -5.22
C LYS A 82 20.88 -16.53 -4.71
N ALA A 83 20.32 -15.93 -3.65
CA ALA A 83 20.85 -14.71 -3.09
C ALA A 83 22.23 -14.93 -2.45
N LYS A 84 23.17 -14.07 -2.79
CA LYS A 84 24.53 -14.08 -2.20
C LYS A 84 24.50 -13.66 -0.73
N LYS A 85 23.61 -12.73 -0.36
CA LYS A 85 23.45 -12.22 1.00
C LYS A 85 21.97 -11.95 1.33
N PRO A 86 21.19 -12.99 1.69
CA PRO A 86 19.78 -12.85 2.10
C PRO A 86 19.54 -11.78 3.17
N ASP A 87 20.42 -11.72 4.17
CA ASP A 87 20.31 -10.80 5.31
C ASP A 87 20.40 -9.32 4.94
N ALA A 88 20.83 -8.99 3.72
CA ALA A 88 20.82 -7.61 3.22
C ALA A 88 19.40 -7.02 3.15
N LEU A 89 18.35 -7.84 3.20
CA LEU A 89 16.96 -7.41 3.29
C LEU A 89 16.59 -6.87 4.67
N LYS A 90 17.31 -7.22 5.73
CA LYS A 90 16.97 -6.81 7.10
C LYS A 90 17.01 -5.28 7.23
N GLY A 91 15.94 -4.72 7.81
CA GLY A 91 15.75 -3.29 7.99
C GLY A 91 15.24 -2.53 6.75
N LYS A 92 15.18 -3.18 5.58
CA LYS A 92 14.69 -2.56 4.34
C LYS A 92 13.17 -2.51 4.29
N LYS A 93 12.65 -1.49 3.62
CA LYS A 93 11.24 -1.42 3.21
C LYS A 93 11.13 -2.12 1.87
N VAL A 94 10.45 -3.26 1.81
CA VAL A 94 10.37 -4.03 0.56
C VAL A 94 8.92 -4.14 0.12
N MET A 95 8.70 -3.97 -1.18
CA MET A 95 7.41 -4.24 -1.81
C MET A 95 7.31 -5.73 -2.15
N ILE A 96 6.20 -6.34 -1.75
CA ILE A 96 5.89 -7.74 -1.97
C ILE A 96 4.63 -7.81 -2.83
N HIS A 97 4.71 -8.54 -3.93
CA HIS A 97 3.63 -8.72 -4.89
C HIS A 97 2.94 -10.07 -4.69
N VAL A 98 1.63 -10.11 -4.89
CA VAL A 98 0.90 -11.37 -4.98
C VAL A 98 1.29 -12.13 -6.25
N ARG A 99 1.13 -13.45 -6.22
CA ARG A 99 1.34 -14.29 -7.40
C ARG A 99 0.15 -14.20 -8.34
N TRP A 100 0.44 -14.16 -9.64
CA TRP A 100 -0.55 -14.18 -10.70
C TRP A 100 -0.57 -15.55 -11.37
N PHE A 101 -1.76 -15.98 -11.78
CA PHE A 101 -2.00 -17.26 -12.40
C PHE A 101 -2.77 -17.06 -13.70
N GLU A 102 -2.48 -17.90 -14.69
CA GLU A 102 -3.27 -17.97 -15.91
C GLU A 102 -4.61 -18.64 -15.61
N ASP A 103 -5.69 -17.95 -15.92
CA ASP A 103 -7.05 -18.46 -15.87
C ASP A 103 -7.25 -19.46 -17.01
N LYS A 104 -7.65 -20.70 -16.67
CA LYS A 104 -7.73 -21.80 -17.64
C LYS A 104 -8.73 -21.54 -18.76
N ASP A 105 -9.83 -20.86 -18.44
CA ASP A 105 -10.95 -20.64 -19.35
C ASP A 105 -10.70 -19.42 -20.25
N SER A 106 -10.32 -18.30 -19.64
CA SER A 106 -10.15 -17.03 -20.34
C SER A 106 -8.74 -16.80 -20.89
N LYS A 107 -7.75 -17.63 -20.52
CA LYS A 107 -6.32 -17.44 -20.84
C LYS A 107 -5.73 -16.11 -20.38
N LYS A 108 -6.43 -15.39 -19.51
CA LYS A 108 -5.99 -14.12 -18.93
C LYS A 108 -5.31 -14.36 -17.59
N TYR A 109 -4.30 -13.55 -17.28
CA TYR A 109 -3.66 -13.60 -15.97
C TYR A 109 -4.49 -12.84 -14.95
N LYS A 110 -4.70 -13.45 -13.78
CA LYS A 110 -5.37 -12.85 -12.63
C LYS A 110 -4.53 -13.05 -11.36
N PRO A 111 -4.56 -12.12 -10.39
CA PRO A 111 -3.94 -12.36 -9.10
C PRO A 111 -4.67 -13.51 -8.40
N GLY A 112 -3.93 -14.36 -7.68
CA GLY A 112 -4.57 -15.45 -6.93
C GLY A 112 -5.49 -14.89 -5.83
N GLU A 113 -6.74 -15.32 -5.83
CA GLU A 113 -7.78 -14.75 -4.94
C GLU A 113 -7.42 -14.88 -3.46
N ASP A 114 -6.85 -16.01 -3.05
CA ASP A 114 -6.42 -16.24 -1.67
C ASP A 114 -5.30 -15.28 -1.23
N PHE A 115 -4.39 -14.93 -2.15
CA PHE A 115 -3.32 -13.97 -1.89
C PHE A 115 -3.91 -12.57 -1.67
N VAL A 116 -4.81 -12.14 -2.56
CA VAL A 116 -5.48 -10.84 -2.47
C VAL A 116 -6.29 -10.74 -1.18
N LYS A 117 -7.06 -11.80 -0.85
CA LYS A 117 -7.84 -11.87 0.39
C LYS A 117 -6.95 -11.79 1.64
N TRP A 118 -5.78 -12.42 1.61
CA TRP A 118 -4.81 -12.34 2.70
C TRP A 118 -4.23 -10.92 2.83
N VAL A 119 -3.76 -10.30 1.73
CA VAL A 119 -3.22 -8.93 1.73
C VAL A 119 -4.27 -7.92 2.22
N ASN A 120 -5.52 -8.05 1.77
CA ASN A 120 -6.61 -7.19 2.23
C ASN A 120 -6.88 -7.33 3.73
N GLY A 121 -6.65 -8.52 4.30
CA GLY A 121 -6.73 -8.78 5.74
C GLY A 121 -5.56 -8.22 6.57
N LEU A 122 -4.47 -7.78 5.96
CA LEU A 122 -3.34 -7.20 6.68
C LEU A 122 -3.72 -5.90 7.36
N LYS A 123 -3.29 -5.78 8.62
CA LYS A 123 -3.41 -4.58 9.43
C LYS A 123 -2.12 -3.76 9.32
N ILE A 124 -2.26 -2.48 8.97
CA ILE A 124 -1.14 -1.54 8.99
C ILE A 124 -0.57 -1.46 10.41
N ASP A 125 0.74 -1.29 10.49
CA ASP A 125 1.52 -1.24 11.71
C ASP A 125 1.56 -2.55 12.54
N ARG A 126 1.09 -3.67 11.99
CA ARG A 126 1.21 -5.00 12.60
C ARG A 126 2.28 -5.84 11.90
N ALA A 127 2.82 -6.80 12.62
CA ALA A 127 3.75 -7.77 12.06
C ALA A 127 3.02 -8.74 11.12
N ALA A 128 3.69 -9.09 10.01
CA ALA A 128 3.28 -10.15 9.09
C ALA A 128 4.50 -11.01 8.74
N ALA A 129 4.27 -12.29 8.54
CA ALA A 129 5.24 -13.25 8.02
C ALA A 129 4.76 -13.73 6.65
N VAL A 130 5.65 -13.73 5.66
CA VAL A 130 5.29 -14.08 4.28
C VAL A 130 6.43 -14.80 3.59
N ASP A 131 6.08 -15.90 2.94
CA ASP A 131 7.00 -16.65 2.09
C ASP A 131 7.06 -16.00 0.71
N VAL A 132 8.28 -15.63 0.30
CA VAL A 132 8.54 -14.93 -0.95
C VAL A 132 9.69 -15.56 -1.71
N TYR A 133 9.68 -15.34 -3.02
CA TYR A 133 10.87 -15.51 -3.86
C TYR A 133 11.11 -14.23 -4.67
N SER A 134 12.37 -13.96 -4.97
CA SER A 134 12.76 -12.90 -5.88
C SER A 134 12.68 -13.40 -7.32
N ASP A 135 12.17 -12.56 -8.22
CA ASP A 135 12.18 -12.84 -9.67
C ASP A 135 13.58 -12.78 -10.32
N GLY A 136 14.64 -12.66 -9.51
CA GLY A 136 16.03 -12.49 -9.94
C GLY A 136 16.42 -11.03 -10.21
N TYR A 137 15.44 -10.11 -10.24
CA TYR A 137 15.67 -8.70 -10.59
C TYR A 137 15.31 -7.78 -9.43
N SER A 138 14.06 -7.33 -9.36
CA SER A 138 13.65 -6.22 -8.50
C SER A 138 12.43 -6.53 -7.65
N ARG A 139 11.75 -7.65 -7.91
CA ARG A 139 10.47 -7.94 -7.24
C ARG A 139 10.60 -9.11 -6.30
N LEU A 140 9.87 -9.03 -5.20
CA LEU A 140 9.56 -10.14 -4.31
C LEU A 140 8.12 -10.56 -4.56
N ILE A 141 7.91 -11.85 -4.79
CA ILE A 141 6.61 -12.43 -5.14
C ILE A 141 6.26 -13.47 -4.09
N MET A 142 5.03 -13.43 -3.59
CA MET A 142 4.53 -14.42 -2.63
C MET A 142 4.58 -15.83 -3.23
N VAL A 143 5.10 -16.79 -2.48
CA VAL A 143 5.11 -18.21 -2.88
C VAL A 143 3.73 -18.82 -2.60
N GLU A 144 3.24 -18.61 -1.38
CA GLU A 144 2.02 -19.18 -0.84
C GLU A 144 1.24 -18.12 -0.06
N ALA A 145 -0.09 -18.21 -0.09
CA ALA A 145 -0.93 -17.42 0.78
C ALA A 145 -0.84 -18.01 2.21
N PRO A 146 -0.40 -17.23 3.21
CA PRO A 146 -0.31 -17.75 4.58
C PRO A 146 -1.70 -18.17 5.08
N LYS A 147 -1.79 -19.40 5.59
CA LYS A 147 -3.01 -19.93 6.21
C LYS A 147 -3.24 -19.19 7.53
N LYS A 148 -4.48 -18.72 7.74
CA LYS A 148 -4.92 -18.07 8.98
C LYS A 148 -4.90 -19.01 10.16
#